data_AF-D7L4E8-F1
#
_entry.id   AF-D7L4E8-F1
#
_cell.length_a   1.000
_cell.length_b   1.000
_cell.length_c   1.000
_cell.angle_alpha   90.00
_cell.angle_beta   90.00
_cell.angle_gamma   90.00
#
_symmetry.space_group_name_H-M   'P 1'
#
loop_
_entity.id
_entity.type
_entity.pdbx_description
1 polymer ?
#
loop_
_entity_poly.entity_id
_entity_poly.type
_entity_poly.pdbx_seq_one_letter_code
_entity_poly.pdbx_strand_id
1 'polypeptide(L)'
;MTGLSIDEDLVTGVENVSALVIAQELNILETEVDALYFKRKDAHKNVRLDLNMLRTRFEKVPEGCRDCDAYLKAYLLYLLGTVIMPNNTEGVSPIYLPFLGKTTVNKYAWGAAMVGFLKDSLIDTKALLDQRKTGSISGFLYAIMVFALERFACVRAELSLTPPAKKIPLMLAWMDVLSKAPVKGTRIETFRDLLQNMKRDEVVWQPYHDFGELSDEFKDQLSMIYLRVPCICFNAVAYNSPDKCFRQLGLKKSELQRLSRSRSKHTKVKFSQHKGQDWRAVRPFYRKVNEE
;
A
#
# COMPACT_ATOMS: atom_id res chain seq x y z
N MET A 1 -14.21 -5.77 -3.66
CA MET A 1 -14.35 -4.56 -2.82
C MET A 1 -13.01 -3.88 -2.63
N THR A 2 -13.03 -2.56 -2.44
CA THR A 2 -11.92 -1.66 -2.74
C THR A 2 -11.74 -0.65 -1.62
N GLY A 3 -10.87 -0.95 -0.66
CA GLY A 3 -10.70 -0.10 0.54
C GLY A 3 -11.99 0.12 1.35
N LEU A 4 -13.01 -0.71 1.13
CA LEU A 4 -14.22 -0.80 1.94
C LEU A 4 -14.04 -1.90 2.98
N SER A 5 -14.97 -1.96 3.93
CA SER A 5 -15.05 -3.09 4.83
C SER A 5 -15.27 -4.37 4.06
N ILE A 6 -14.86 -5.52 4.62
CA ILE A 6 -15.13 -6.83 4.01
C ILE A 6 -16.65 -7.02 3.76
N ASP A 7 -17.49 -6.28 4.48
CA ASP A 7 -18.96 -6.30 4.40
C ASP A 7 -19.58 -5.14 3.58
N GLU A 8 -18.85 -4.56 2.61
CA GLU A 8 -19.32 -3.47 1.72
C GLU A 8 -19.52 -2.09 2.35
N ASP A 9 -19.35 -1.96 3.67
CA ASP A 9 -19.42 -0.68 4.35
C ASP A 9 -18.22 0.25 4.05
N LEU A 10 -18.51 1.54 3.87
CA LEU A 10 -17.51 2.59 3.69
C LEU A 10 -16.57 2.73 4.90
N VAL A 11 -15.34 2.22 4.76
CA VAL A 11 -14.26 2.53 5.70
C VAL A 11 -13.84 3.97 5.47
N THR A 12 -14.28 4.82 6.38
CA THR A 12 -14.02 6.25 6.37
C THR A 12 -13.45 6.63 7.72
N GLY A 13 -12.44 7.50 7.72
CA GLY A 13 -11.74 7.94 8.92
C GLY A 13 -11.73 9.46 9.02
N VAL A 14 -11.32 9.96 10.18
CA VAL A 14 -11.11 11.40 10.40
C VAL A 14 -9.61 11.67 10.23
N GLU A 15 -9.21 12.47 9.23
CA GLU A 15 -7.78 12.78 9.00
C GLU A 15 -7.12 13.51 10.17
N ASN A 16 -7.86 14.38 10.85
CA ASN A 16 -7.42 15.05 12.06
C ASN A 16 -7.96 14.30 13.29
N VAL A 17 -7.32 13.18 13.63
CA VAL A 17 -7.64 12.43 14.84
C VAL A 17 -7.25 13.28 16.06
N SER A 18 -8.18 13.51 16.98
CA SER A 18 -7.91 14.28 18.21
C SER A 18 -7.01 13.51 19.16
N ALA A 19 -6.32 14.24 20.05
CA ALA A 19 -5.52 13.63 21.11
C ALA A 19 -6.35 12.65 21.95
N LEU A 20 -7.58 13.03 22.32
CA LEU A 20 -8.54 12.16 23.01
C LEU A 20 -8.75 10.80 22.30
N VAL A 21 -8.96 10.79 20.98
CA VAL A 21 -9.19 9.54 20.24
C VAL A 21 -7.90 8.69 20.20
N ILE A 22 -6.74 9.32 20.01
CA ILE A 22 -5.45 8.60 20.05
C ILE A 22 -5.22 7.97 21.43
N ALA A 23 -5.51 8.72 22.49
CA ALA A 23 -5.40 8.28 23.88
C ALA A 23 -6.29 7.08 24.17
N GLN A 24 -7.55 7.11 23.70
CA GLN A 24 -8.49 6.01 23.81
C GLN A 24 -8.03 4.76 23.06
N GLU A 25 -7.60 4.91 21.80
CA GLU A 25 -7.17 3.78 20.96
C GLU A 25 -5.88 3.12 21.48
N LEU A 26 -4.99 3.90 22.10
CA LEU A 26 -3.72 3.44 22.64
C LEU A 26 -3.75 3.18 24.16
N ASN A 27 -4.90 3.36 24.81
CA ASN A 27 -5.07 3.19 26.25
C ASN A 27 -4.01 3.94 27.09
N ILE A 28 -3.83 5.22 26.81
CA ILE A 28 -2.91 6.14 27.53
C ILE A 28 -3.68 7.40 27.97
N LEU A 29 -3.07 8.21 28.83
CA LEU A 29 -3.64 9.51 29.17
C LEU A 29 -3.53 10.47 27.98
N GLU A 30 -4.51 11.37 27.81
CA GLU A 30 -4.49 12.37 26.73
C GLU A 30 -3.25 13.27 26.80
N THR A 31 -2.75 13.55 28.01
CA THR A 31 -1.51 14.31 28.24
C THR A 31 -0.25 13.57 27.79
N GLU A 32 -0.28 12.24 27.66
CA GLU A 32 0.84 11.44 27.15
C GLU A 32 0.94 11.50 25.62
N VAL A 33 -0.14 11.89 24.91
CA VAL A 33 -0.18 11.89 23.44
C VAL A 33 0.80 12.92 22.85
N ASP A 34 1.00 14.05 23.54
CA ASP A 34 1.92 15.10 23.07
C ASP A 34 3.36 14.62 22.91
N ALA A 35 3.77 13.62 23.70
CA ALA A 35 5.09 12.99 23.59
C ALA A 35 5.21 12.11 22.33
N LEU A 36 4.09 11.65 21.78
CA LEU A 36 4.05 10.80 20.59
C LEU A 36 4.01 11.61 19.29
N TYR A 37 3.69 12.91 19.34
CA TYR A 37 3.59 13.70 18.12
C TYR A 37 4.92 13.93 17.43
N PHE A 38 4.88 13.87 16.11
CA PHE A 38 6.00 14.24 15.26
C PHE A 38 6.21 15.76 15.30
N LYS A 39 7.30 16.21 15.92
CA LYS A 39 7.58 17.64 16.14
C LYS A 39 8.23 18.26 14.90
N ARG A 40 7.45 18.99 14.08
CA ARG A 40 7.95 19.91 13.04
C ARG A 40 7.45 21.33 13.27
N LYS A 41 8.27 22.33 12.90
CA LYS A 41 8.00 23.77 13.09
C LYS A 41 6.68 24.27 12.50
N ASP A 42 6.13 23.61 11.47
CA ASP A 42 4.93 24.07 10.72
C ASP A 42 3.77 23.06 10.66
N ALA A 43 3.70 22.11 11.60
CA ALA A 43 2.74 21.00 11.55
C ALA A 43 1.32 21.37 12.04
N HIS A 44 0.75 22.47 11.57
CA HIS A 44 -0.64 22.83 11.90
C HIS A 44 -1.69 22.08 11.08
N LYS A 45 -1.28 21.22 10.14
CA LYS A 45 -2.19 20.40 9.32
C LYS A 45 -1.58 19.01 9.13
N ASN A 46 -2.35 17.97 9.46
CA ASN A 46 -2.01 16.53 9.47
C ASN A 46 -1.23 16.10 10.72
N VAL A 47 -1.97 15.74 11.76
CA VAL A 47 -1.44 15.08 12.96
C VAL A 47 -0.70 13.80 12.56
N ARG A 48 0.55 13.64 13.00
CA ARG A 48 1.34 12.41 12.79
C ARG A 48 1.98 11.99 14.10
N LEU A 49 2.04 10.67 14.32
CA LEU A 49 2.76 10.07 15.43
C LEU A 49 4.17 9.73 14.97
N ASP A 50 5.17 10.10 15.76
CA ASP A 50 6.57 9.77 15.54
C ASP A 50 6.79 8.26 15.74
N LEU A 51 7.38 7.60 14.73
CA LEU A 51 7.59 6.16 14.75
C LEU A 51 8.56 5.71 15.86
N ASN A 52 9.56 6.52 16.19
CA ASN A 52 10.51 6.19 17.26
C ASN A 52 9.88 6.37 18.63
N MET A 53 9.06 7.41 18.82
CA MET A 53 8.32 7.60 20.08
C MET A 53 7.27 6.51 20.28
N LEU A 54 6.53 6.16 19.22
CA LEU A 54 5.58 5.05 19.24
C LEU A 54 6.26 3.73 19.60
N ARG A 55 7.39 3.42 18.96
CA ARG A 55 8.19 2.23 19.28
C ARG A 55 8.65 2.26 20.74
N THR A 56 9.31 3.34 21.17
CA THR A 56 9.84 3.46 22.53
C THR A 56 8.76 3.24 23.60
N ARG A 57 7.54 3.74 23.34
CA ARG A 57 6.42 3.63 24.28
C ARG A 57 5.75 2.25 24.32
N PHE A 58 5.73 1.51 23.21
CA PHE A 58 4.92 0.30 23.06
C PHE A 58 5.72 -0.96 22.64
N GLU A 59 7.05 -0.89 22.49
CA GLU A 59 7.86 -2.07 22.11
C GLU A 59 7.90 -3.16 23.20
N LYS A 60 7.80 -2.77 24.48
CA LYS A 60 7.81 -3.69 25.61
C LYS A 60 6.40 -3.83 26.21
N VAL A 61 5.81 -5.01 26.04
CA VAL A 61 4.54 -5.37 26.68
C VAL A 61 4.79 -5.68 28.16
N PRO A 62 4.09 -5.04 29.12
CA PRO A 62 4.23 -5.32 30.54
C PRO A 62 3.89 -6.78 30.88
N GLU A 63 4.62 -7.37 31.84
CA GLU A 63 4.29 -8.69 32.37
C GLU A 63 2.89 -8.70 32.98
N GLY A 64 2.10 -9.73 32.66
CA GLY A 64 0.71 -9.83 33.12
C GLY A 64 -0.28 -8.92 32.39
N CYS A 65 0.09 -8.31 31.26
CA CYS A 65 -0.83 -7.60 30.38
C CYS A 65 -1.98 -8.52 29.94
N ARG A 66 -3.18 -8.28 30.50
CA ARG A 66 -4.40 -9.04 30.17
C ARG A 66 -5.06 -8.54 28.89
N ASP A 67 -5.05 -7.22 28.69
CA ASP A 67 -5.52 -6.59 27.46
C ASP A 67 -4.39 -5.79 26.80
N CYS A 68 -3.84 -6.38 25.75
CA CYS A 68 -2.73 -5.80 24.99
C CYS A 68 -3.20 -5.26 23.63
N ASP A 69 -4.49 -4.93 23.47
CA ASP A 69 -5.02 -4.36 22.22
C ASP A 69 -4.30 -3.05 21.84
N ALA A 70 -4.00 -2.20 22.82
CA ALA A 70 -3.20 -0.98 22.61
C ALA A 70 -1.79 -1.27 22.04
N TYR A 71 -1.12 -2.30 22.56
CA TYR A 71 0.20 -2.72 22.07
C TYR A 71 0.13 -3.33 20.67
N LEU A 72 -0.91 -4.12 20.39
CA LEU A 72 -1.18 -4.64 19.05
C LEU A 72 -1.44 -3.49 18.06
N LYS A 73 -2.29 -2.53 18.41
CA LYS A 73 -2.59 -1.35 17.60
C LYS A 73 -1.33 -0.52 17.33
N ALA A 74 -0.53 -0.24 18.35
CA ALA A 74 0.73 0.47 18.21
C ALA A 74 1.72 -0.28 17.30
N TYR A 75 1.84 -1.60 17.47
CA TYR A 75 2.69 -2.45 16.63
C TYR A 75 2.24 -2.45 15.17
N LEU A 76 0.95 -2.66 14.91
CA LEU A 76 0.40 -2.64 13.57
C LEU A 76 0.54 -1.25 12.93
N LEU A 77 0.32 -0.18 13.69
CA LEU A 77 0.50 1.18 13.20
C LEU A 77 1.97 1.45 12.84
N TYR A 78 2.90 0.96 13.66
CA TYR A 78 4.33 1.01 13.37
C TYR A 78 4.66 0.26 12.07
N LEU A 79 4.13 -0.95 11.86
CA LEU A 79 4.29 -1.70 10.61
C LEU A 79 3.71 -0.96 9.40
N LEU A 80 2.56 -0.31 9.56
CA LEU A 80 1.99 0.53 8.50
C LEU A 80 2.92 1.68 8.13
N GLY A 81 3.48 2.38 9.11
CA GLY A 81 4.36 3.53 8.87
C GLY A 81 5.76 3.17 8.38
N THR A 82 6.23 1.93 8.59
CA THR A 82 7.59 1.50 8.23
C THR A 82 7.66 0.59 7.01
N VAL A 83 6.65 -0.27 6.79
CA VAL A 83 6.70 -1.33 5.78
C VAL A 83 5.57 -1.18 4.77
N ILE A 84 4.31 -1.13 5.20
CA ILE A 84 3.17 -1.27 4.28
C ILE A 84 2.83 0.04 3.56
N MET A 85 2.79 1.15 4.30
CA MET A 85 2.50 2.49 3.77
C MET A 85 3.53 3.52 4.27
N PRO A 86 4.85 3.23 4.14
CA PRO A 86 5.86 4.19 4.53
C PRO A 86 5.73 5.43 3.67
N ASN A 87 5.95 6.58 4.28
CA ASN A 87 6.00 7.83 3.54
C ASN A 87 7.38 8.47 3.69
N ASN A 88 7.59 9.59 3.03
CA ASN A 88 8.85 10.33 3.09
C ASN A 88 9.07 11.08 4.43
N THR A 89 8.45 10.61 5.53
CA THR A 89 8.57 11.20 6.87
C THR A 89 8.75 10.10 7.91
N GLU A 90 9.29 10.45 9.07
CA GLU A 90 9.41 9.53 10.22
C GLU A 90 8.10 9.40 11.03
N GLY A 91 7.00 9.97 10.53
CA GLY A 91 5.70 9.96 11.20
C GLY A 91 4.65 9.14 10.47
N VAL A 92 3.77 8.48 11.22
CA VAL A 92 2.61 7.74 10.73
C VAL A 92 1.31 8.44 11.08
N SER A 93 0.30 8.34 10.21
CA SER A 93 -1.01 8.96 10.47
C SER A 93 -1.79 8.16 11.51
N PRO A 94 -2.34 8.77 12.59
CA PRO A 94 -3.18 8.08 13.56
C PRO A 94 -4.54 7.65 12.99
N ILE A 95 -4.89 8.07 11.76
CA ILE A 95 -6.16 7.71 11.10
C ILE A 95 -6.39 6.19 11.01
N TYR A 96 -5.33 5.40 11.04
CA TYR A 96 -5.41 3.95 10.97
C TYR A 96 -5.84 3.30 12.30
N LEU A 97 -5.61 3.94 13.45
CA LEU A 97 -5.78 3.33 14.78
C LEU A 97 -7.15 2.65 15.01
N PRO A 98 -8.29 3.25 14.64
CA PRO A 98 -9.61 2.62 14.83
C PRO A 98 -9.77 1.29 14.06
N PHE A 99 -8.96 1.09 13.02
CA PHE A 99 -8.98 -0.09 12.16
C PHE A 99 -7.97 -1.16 12.57
N LEU A 100 -7.22 -0.98 13.66
CA LEU A 100 -6.11 -1.87 14.04
C LEU A 100 -6.42 -2.76 15.26
N GLY A 101 -7.67 -2.80 15.72
CA GLY A 101 -8.09 -3.66 16.82
C GLY A 101 -8.24 -5.12 16.40
N LYS A 102 -8.18 -6.05 17.36
CA LYS A 102 -8.30 -7.50 17.10
C LYS A 102 -9.52 -7.90 16.26
N THR A 103 -10.64 -7.21 16.46
CA THR A 103 -11.92 -7.49 15.78
C THR A 103 -12.17 -6.59 14.56
N THR A 104 -11.36 -5.55 14.37
CA THR A 104 -11.54 -4.55 13.30
C THR A 104 -10.46 -4.60 12.23
N VAL A 105 -9.29 -5.17 12.50
CA VAL A 105 -8.17 -5.25 11.53
C VAL A 105 -8.53 -5.98 10.25
N ASN A 106 -9.31 -7.05 10.36
CA ASN A 106 -9.78 -7.79 9.19
C ASN A 106 -10.92 -7.09 8.47
N LYS A 107 -11.50 -6.02 9.02
CA LYS A 107 -12.61 -5.29 8.41
C LYS A 107 -12.15 -4.17 7.47
N TYR A 108 -10.89 -4.13 7.08
CA TYR A 108 -10.40 -3.17 6.09
C TYR A 108 -9.53 -3.89 5.06
N ALA A 109 -9.75 -3.59 3.78
CA ALA A 109 -9.01 -4.20 2.68
C ALA A 109 -7.57 -3.63 2.57
N TRP A 110 -6.70 -3.94 3.54
CA TRP A 110 -5.32 -3.43 3.64
C TRP A 110 -4.50 -3.63 2.36
N GLY A 111 -4.65 -4.77 1.68
CA GLY A 111 -3.96 -5.02 0.41
C GLY A 111 -4.38 -4.05 -0.69
N ALA A 112 -5.68 -3.76 -0.81
CA ALA A 112 -6.18 -2.75 -1.74
C ALA A 112 -5.74 -1.34 -1.33
N ALA A 113 -5.76 -1.02 -0.03
CA ALA A 113 -5.27 0.26 0.47
C ALA A 113 -3.79 0.49 0.15
N MET A 114 -2.94 -0.51 0.41
CA MET A 114 -1.52 -0.48 0.08
C MET A 114 -1.28 -0.25 -1.42
N VAL A 115 -2.02 -0.95 -2.29
CA VAL A 115 -1.94 -0.75 -3.75
C VAL A 115 -2.41 0.64 -4.17
N GLY A 116 -3.51 1.13 -3.56
CA GLY A 116 -4.03 2.48 -3.79
C GLY A 116 -2.99 3.54 -3.45
N PHE A 117 -2.42 3.47 -2.25
CA PHE A 117 -1.39 4.38 -1.75
C PHE A 117 -0.12 4.37 -2.61
N LEU A 118 0.38 3.19 -2.96
CA LEU A 118 1.58 3.05 -3.79
C LEU A 118 1.37 3.62 -5.20
N LYS A 119 0.25 3.31 -5.85
CA LYS A 119 -0.06 3.82 -7.19
C LYS A 119 -0.27 5.33 -7.21
N ASP A 120 -0.94 5.87 -6.20
CA ASP A 120 -1.12 7.32 -6.04
C ASP A 120 0.25 8.01 -5.92
N SER A 121 1.14 7.48 -5.06
CA SER A 121 2.50 8.01 -4.93
C SER A 121 3.34 7.90 -6.22
N LEU A 122 3.18 6.84 -7.00
CA LEU A 122 3.82 6.72 -8.32
C LEU A 122 3.31 7.78 -9.31
N ILE A 123 2.01 8.07 -9.31
CA ILE A 123 1.41 9.10 -10.17
C ILE A 123 1.95 10.48 -9.79
N ASP A 124 1.97 10.79 -8.50
CA ASP A 124 2.49 12.07 -7.99
C ASP A 124 3.98 12.24 -8.29
N THR A 125 4.77 11.19 -8.03
CA THR A 125 6.21 11.19 -8.35
C THR A 125 6.44 11.41 -9.83
N LYS A 126 5.67 10.72 -10.70
CA LYS A 126 5.75 10.94 -12.15
C LYS A 126 5.41 12.40 -12.52
N ALA A 127 4.37 12.98 -11.95
CA ALA A 127 3.98 14.36 -12.23
C ALA A 127 5.07 15.37 -11.82
N LEU A 128 5.79 15.12 -10.72
CA LEU A 128 6.96 15.91 -10.30
C LEU A 128 8.11 15.76 -11.30
N LEU A 129 8.43 14.53 -11.71
CA LEU A 129 9.50 14.26 -12.67
C LEU A 129 9.22 14.88 -14.05
N ASP A 130 7.96 14.84 -14.52
CA ASP A 130 7.53 15.48 -15.76
C ASP A 130 7.73 17.03 -15.69
N GLN A 131 7.69 17.59 -14.48
CA GLN A 131 8.01 19.01 -14.19
C GLN A 131 9.50 19.26 -13.88
N ARG A 132 10.38 18.27 -14.10
CA ARG A 132 11.82 18.31 -13.76
C ARG A 132 12.09 18.56 -12.27
N LYS A 133 11.16 18.20 -11.40
CA LYS A 133 11.32 18.23 -9.94
C LYS A 133 11.74 16.86 -9.43
N THR A 134 12.42 16.84 -8.29
CA THR A 134 12.71 15.60 -7.58
C THR A 134 11.45 15.09 -6.87
N GLY A 135 11.31 13.78 -6.79
CA GLY A 135 10.22 13.11 -6.10
C GLY A 135 10.71 11.81 -5.47
N SER A 136 10.05 11.37 -4.41
CA SER A 136 10.32 10.10 -3.76
C SER A 136 9.03 9.31 -3.66
N ILE A 137 9.11 8.04 -4.07
CA ILE A 137 7.99 7.12 -4.05
C ILE A 137 7.77 6.64 -2.62
N SER A 138 6.55 6.80 -2.13
CA SER A 138 6.06 6.29 -0.87
C SER A 138 5.26 5.00 -1.09
N GLY A 139 5.08 4.20 -0.04
CA GLY A 139 4.35 2.95 -0.05
C GLY A 139 5.26 1.73 -0.12
N PHE A 140 4.65 0.57 -0.35
CA PHE A 140 5.35 -0.71 -0.28
C PHE A 140 6.23 -0.99 -1.50
N LEU A 141 7.40 -0.33 -1.59
CA LEU A 141 8.35 -0.43 -2.70
C LEU A 141 8.87 -1.85 -2.94
N TYR A 142 8.87 -2.68 -1.88
CA TYR A 142 9.28 -4.06 -1.99
C TYR A 142 8.43 -4.85 -3.00
N ALA A 143 7.13 -4.52 -3.12
CA ALA A 143 6.27 -5.10 -4.15
C ALA A 143 6.72 -4.74 -5.58
N ILE A 144 7.22 -3.51 -5.80
CA ILE A 144 7.78 -3.09 -7.11
C ILE A 144 9.09 -3.83 -7.39
N MET A 145 9.93 -4.00 -6.37
CA MET A 145 11.19 -4.73 -6.50
C MET A 145 10.93 -6.19 -6.90
N VAL A 146 10.07 -6.90 -6.17
CA VAL A 146 9.67 -8.28 -6.50
C VAL A 146 8.99 -8.35 -7.87
N PHE A 147 8.15 -7.37 -8.22
CA PHE A 147 7.57 -7.28 -9.56
C PHE A 147 8.63 -7.21 -10.66
N ALA A 148 9.66 -6.39 -10.49
CA ALA A 148 10.75 -6.29 -11.46
C ALA A 148 11.57 -7.59 -11.51
N LEU A 149 11.90 -8.14 -10.35
CA LEU A 149 12.69 -9.36 -10.22
C LEU A 149 12.00 -10.58 -10.79
N GLU A 150 10.68 -10.70 -10.71
CA GLU A 150 9.93 -11.80 -11.32
C GLU A 150 9.91 -11.70 -12.86
N ARG A 151 9.98 -10.48 -13.41
CA ARG A 151 9.66 -10.21 -14.81
C ARG A 151 10.86 -10.00 -15.71
N PHE A 152 11.91 -9.39 -15.17
CA PHE A 152 13.02 -8.87 -15.95
C PHE A 152 14.29 -9.65 -15.61
N ALA A 153 14.62 -10.62 -16.45
CA ALA A 153 15.82 -11.45 -16.29
C ALA A 153 17.11 -10.60 -16.30
N CYS A 154 17.14 -9.51 -17.07
CA CYS A 154 18.25 -8.58 -17.11
C CYS A 154 18.50 -7.90 -15.75
N VAL A 155 17.46 -7.56 -14.99
CA VAL A 155 17.60 -6.96 -13.65
C VAL A 155 18.17 -7.99 -12.67
N ARG A 156 17.71 -9.25 -12.74
CA ARG A 156 18.26 -10.33 -11.92
C ARG A 156 19.73 -10.60 -12.24
N ALA A 157 20.07 -10.67 -13.53
CA ALA A 157 21.44 -10.88 -13.98
C ALA A 157 22.36 -9.74 -13.53
N GLU A 158 21.91 -8.48 -13.65
CA GLU A 158 22.66 -7.33 -13.18
C GLU A 158 22.89 -7.38 -11.66
N LEU A 159 21.91 -7.85 -10.89
CA LEU A 159 22.04 -8.00 -9.44
C LEU A 159 22.68 -9.34 -9.01
N SER A 160 23.09 -10.20 -9.95
CA SER A 160 23.58 -11.56 -9.69
C SER A 160 22.63 -12.41 -8.84
N LEU A 161 21.31 -12.26 -9.05
CA LEU A 161 20.28 -12.93 -8.27
C LEU A 161 19.73 -14.16 -8.98
N THR A 162 19.58 -15.24 -8.23
CA THR A 162 18.86 -16.44 -8.67
C THR A 162 17.43 -16.40 -8.10
N PRO A 163 16.39 -16.62 -8.93
CA PRO A 163 15.02 -16.69 -8.44
C PRO A 163 14.86 -17.78 -7.36
N PRO A 164 14.12 -17.50 -6.27
CA PRO A 164 13.83 -18.50 -5.27
C PRO A 164 12.81 -19.52 -5.79
N ALA A 165 12.64 -20.62 -5.05
CA ALA A 165 11.51 -21.52 -5.26
C ALA A 165 10.19 -20.76 -5.09
N LYS A 166 9.24 -20.98 -6.01
CA LYS A 166 7.90 -20.40 -5.96
C LYS A 166 7.14 -20.96 -4.75
N LYS A 167 7.08 -20.20 -3.66
CA LYS A 167 6.33 -20.54 -2.44
C LYS A 167 5.49 -19.35 -2.01
N ILE A 168 4.33 -19.60 -1.42
CA ILE A 168 3.49 -18.55 -0.83
C ILE A 168 3.88 -18.40 0.65
N PRO A 169 4.11 -17.17 1.15
CA PRO A 169 4.12 -15.90 0.42
C PRO A 169 5.43 -15.67 -0.37
N LEU A 170 5.31 -15.37 -1.67
CA LEU A 170 6.43 -15.18 -2.61
C LEU A 170 7.45 -14.15 -2.13
N MET A 171 6.92 -13.13 -1.47
CA MET A 171 7.70 -12.02 -0.97
C MET A 171 8.75 -12.44 0.06
N LEU A 172 8.42 -13.38 0.95
CA LEU A 172 9.37 -13.90 1.94
C LEU A 172 10.52 -14.67 1.27
N ALA A 173 10.21 -15.39 0.19
CA ALA A 173 11.23 -16.11 -0.57
C ALA A 173 12.23 -15.14 -1.23
N TRP A 174 11.75 -14.02 -1.77
CA TRP A 174 12.62 -12.96 -2.29
C TRP A 174 13.36 -12.21 -1.18
N MET A 175 12.78 -12.05 0.01
CA MET A 175 13.46 -11.39 1.13
C MET A 175 14.69 -12.18 1.56
N ASP A 176 14.59 -13.51 1.60
CA ASP A 176 15.73 -14.38 1.87
C ASP A 176 16.83 -14.22 0.80
N VAL A 177 16.47 -14.22 -0.49
CA VAL A 177 17.43 -14.01 -1.59
C VAL A 177 18.10 -12.64 -1.49
N LEU A 178 17.32 -11.58 -1.23
CA LEU A 178 17.84 -10.22 -1.18
C LEU A 178 18.67 -9.93 0.07
N SER A 179 18.38 -10.58 1.20
CA SER A 179 19.20 -10.43 2.41
C SER A 179 20.61 -11.05 2.27
N LYS A 180 20.76 -12.00 1.33
CA LYS A 180 22.03 -12.67 1.00
C LYS A 180 22.69 -12.12 -0.26
N ALA A 181 22.06 -11.14 -0.91
CA ALA A 181 22.55 -10.60 -2.16
C ALA A 181 23.90 -9.89 -1.96
N PRO A 182 24.85 -10.03 -2.90
CA PRO A 182 26.08 -9.28 -2.84
C PRO A 182 25.77 -7.78 -2.95
N VAL A 183 26.50 -6.95 -2.19
CA VAL A 183 26.40 -5.49 -2.33
C VAL A 183 27.06 -5.11 -3.65
N LYS A 184 26.23 -4.87 -4.68
CA LYS A 184 26.68 -4.40 -5.98
C LYS A 184 26.42 -2.91 -6.11
N GLY A 185 27.47 -2.12 -6.32
CA GLY A 185 27.38 -0.68 -6.57
C GLY A 185 26.89 -0.35 -7.99
N THR A 186 25.85 -1.03 -8.47
CA THR A 186 25.33 -0.82 -9.82
C THR A 186 24.76 0.57 -9.96
N ARG A 187 25.17 1.25 -11.03
CA ARG A 187 24.72 2.60 -11.34
C ARG A 187 23.25 2.60 -11.80
N ILE A 188 22.52 3.64 -11.44
CA ILE A 188 21.12 3.83 -11.87
C ILE A 188 21.00 3.89 -13.39
N GLU A 189 22.01 4.45 -14.08
CA GLU A 189 22.05 4.49 -15.54
C GLU A 189 22.06 3.09 -16.16
N THR A 190 22.76 2.13 -15.54
CA THR A 190 22.80 0.73 -16.02
C THR A 190 21.40 0.11 -16.01
N PHE A 191 20.64 0.26 -14.91
CA PHE A 191 19.26 -0.24 -14.88
C PHE A 191 18.35 0.48 -15.87
N ARG A 192 18.55 1.79 -16.06
CA ARG A 192 17.80 2.56 -17.06
C ARG A 192 18.05 2.01 -18.46
N ASP A 193 19.29 1.80 -18.84
CA ASP A 193 19.68 1.31 -20.16
C ASP A 193 19.15 -0.11 -20.38
N LEU A 194 19.27 -1.00 -19.38
CA LEU A 194 18.71 -2.35 -19.44
C LEU A 194 17.20 -2.33 -19.68
N LEU A 195 16.46 -1.52 -18.93
CA LEU A 195 14.99 -1.45 -19.05
C LEU A 195 14.53 -0.75 -20.32
N GLN A 196 15.26 0.25 -20.82
CA GLN A 196 14.93 0.96 -22.06
C GLN A 196 15.17 0.11 -23.31
N ASN A 197 16.21 -0.74 -23.30
CA ASN A 197 16.56 -1.59 -24.43
C ASN A 197 15.91 -2.98 -24.40
N MET A 198 15.20 -3.31 -23.32
CA MET A 198 14.52 -4.60 -23.16
C MET A 198 13.42 -4.79 -24.20
N LYS A 199 13.46 -5.93 -24.88
CA LYS A 199 12.46 -6.33 -25.88
C LYS A 199 11.23 -6.92 -25.20
N ARG A 200 10.12 -6.94 -25.93
CA ARG A 200 8.81 -7.40 -25.42
C ARG A 200 8.80 -8.89 -25.05
N ASP A 201 9.50 -9.70 -25.81
CA ASP A 201 9.63 -11.15 -25.66
C ASP A 201 10.57 -11.55 -24.51
N GLU A 202 11.44 -10.63 -24.07
CA GLU A 202 12.29 -10.82 -22.89
C GLU A 202 11.52 -10.63 -21.56
N VAL A 203 10.30 -10.09 -21.62
CA VAL A 203 9.45 -9.88 -20.45
C VAL A 203 8.68 -11.15 -20.11
N VAL A 204 8.85 -11.66 -18.89
CA VAL A 204 7.97 -12.70 -18.35
C VAL A 204 6.62 -12.05 -17.99
N TRP A 205 5.61 -12.24 -18.85
CA TRP A 205 4.30 -11.60 -18.67
C TRP A 205 3.48 -12.24 -17.55
N GLN A 206 3.55 -13.57 -17.38
CA GLN A 206 2.77 -14.29 -16.38
C GLN A 206 3.67 -15.04 -15.39
N PRO A 207 4.52 -14.33 -14.62
CA PRO A 207 5.33 -14.98 -13.59
C PRO A 207 4.39 -15.65 -12.58
N TYR A 208 3.18 -15.09 -12.40
CA TYR A 208 2.16 -15.51 -11.43
C TYR A 208 1.18 -16.60 -11.76
N HIS A 209 1.39 -17.33 -12.86
CA HIS A 209 0.52 -18.44 -13.21
C HIS A 209 0.70 -19.66 -12.29
N ASP A 210 1.93 -19.96 -11.87
CA ASP A 210 2.27 -21.26 -11.25
C ASP A 210 2.69 -21.17 -9.77
N PHE A 211 2.21 -20.18 -9.00
CA PHE A 211 2.59 -20.02 -7.58
C PHE A 211 1.79 -20.92 -6.63
N GLY A 212 1.73 -22.23 -6.91
CA GLY A 212 1.09 -23.22 -6.03
C GLY A 212 -0.39 -22.95 -5.72
N GLU A 213 -0.95 -23.72 -4.79
CA GLU A 213 -2.33 -23.52 -4.34
C GLU A 213 -2.37 -22.48 -3.19
N LEU A 214 -3.20 -21.47 -3.36
CA LEU A 214 -3.59 -20.58 -2.27
C LEU A 214 -4.53 -21.33 -1.31
N SER A 215 -4.45 -20.97 -0.03
CA SER A 215 -5.46 -21.35 0.97
C SER A 215 -6.86 -20.99 0.47
N ASP A 216 -7.85 -21.85 0.73
CA ASP A 216 -9.24 -21.66 0.29
C ASP A 216 -9.79 -20.29 0.68
N GLU A 217 -9.35 -19.76 1.84
CA GLU A 217 -9.75 -18.45 2.36
C GLU A 217 -9.39 -17.26 1.44
N PHE A 218 -8.40 -17.42 0.55
CA PHE A 218 -7.93 -16.37 -0.35
C PHE A 218 -8.28 -16.61 -1.81
N LYS A 219 -8.84 -17.78 -2.17
CA LYS A 219 -9.14 -18.14 -3.56
C LYS A 219 -10.12 -17.16 -4.21
N ASP A 220 -11.17 -16.78 -3.49
CA ASP A 220 -12.19 -15.85 -4.01
C ASP A 220 -11.63 -14.45 -4.30
N GLN A 221 -10.60 -14.03 -3.54
CA GLN A 221 -9.95 -12.74 -3.72
C GLN A 221 -9.14 -12.64 -5.01
N LEU A 222 -8.70 -13.76 -5.59
CA LEU A 222 -7.95 -13.78 -6.85
C LEU A 222 -8.76 -13.23 -8.01
N SER A 223 -10.08 -13.46 -8.02
CA SER A 223 -10.95 -12.96 -9.09
C SER A 223 -10.90 -11.42 -9.22
N MET A 224 -10.56 -10.72 -8.13
CA MET A 224 -10.49 -9.25 -8.11
C MET A 224 -9.40 -8.69 -9.02
N ILE A 225 -8.36 -9.46 -9.36
CA ILE A 225 -7.29 -8.98 -10.26
C ILE A 225 -7.83 -8.65 -11.65
N TYR A 226 -8.92 -9.30 -12.05
CA TYR A 226 -9.60 -9.11 -13.34
C TYR A 226 -10.62 -7.97 -13.32
N LEU A 227 -10.94 -7.42 -12.15
CA LEU A 227 -11.95 -6.39 -12.03
C LEU A 227 -11.32 -5.00 -12.15
N ARG A 228 -11.98 -4.13 -12.91
CA ARG A 228 -11.68 -2.70 -12.90
C ARG A 228 -12.40 -2.09 -11.71
N VAL A 229 -11.64 -1.80 -10.66
CA VAL A 229 -12.18 -1.35 -9.38
C VAL A 229 -11.20 -0.36 -8.74
N PRO A 230 -11.66 0.63 -7.96
CA PRO A 230 -10.76 1.54 -7.27
C PRO A 230 -9.89 0.80 -6.23
N CYS A 231 -8.81 1.38 -5.76
CA CYS A 231 -8.02 0.88 -4.64
C CYS A 231 -7.84 2.10 -3.75
N ILE A 232 -8.48 2.06 -2.58
CA ILE A 232 -8.72 3.25 -1.76
C ILE A 232 -7.93 3.10 -0.47
N CYS A 233 -7.11 4.11 -0.17
CA CYS A 233 -6.50 4.34 1.13
C CYS A 233 -6.80 5.77 1.55
N PHE A 234 -7.95 5.99 2.18
CA PHE A 234 -8.47 7.32 2.51
C PHE A 234 -8.43 8.27 1.31
N ASN A 235 -7.51 9.25 1.34
CA ASN A 235 -7.33 10.26 0.32
C ASN A 235 -6.54 9.78 -0.91
N ALA A 236 -5.82 8.65 -0.81
CA ALA A 236 -5.12 8.04 -1.93
C ALA A 236 -6.03 7.06 -2.66
N VAL A 237 -6.30 7.31 -3.93
CA VAL A 237 -7.20 6.47 -4.74
C VAL A 237 -6.57 6.20 -6.10
N ALA A 238 -6.40 4.92 -6.41
CA ALA A 238 -5.92 4.49 -7.72
C ALA A 238 -6.68 3.29 -8.22
N TYR A 239 -6.99 3.23 -9.51
CA TYR A 239 -7.73 2.10 -10.07
C TYR A 239 -6.85 0.87 -10.29
N ASN A 240 -7.41 -0.31 -10.01
CA ASN A 240 -7.01 -1.51 -10.71
C ASN A 240 -7.53 -1.42 -12.15
N SER A 241 -6.63 -1.51 -13.13
CA SER A 241 -6.95 -1.38 -14.56
C SER A 241 -6.36 -2.57 -15.31
N PRO A 242 -6.95 -3.78 -15.17
CA PRO A 242 -6.44 -5.01 -15.79
C PRO A 242 -6.37 -4.89 -17.32
N ASP A 243 -7.23 -4.04 -17.89
CA ASP A 243 -7.27 -3.76 -19.32
C ASP A 243 -6.00 -3.08 -19.87
N LYS A 244 -5.25 -2.35 -19.03
CA LYS A 244 -4.02 -1.66 -19.46
C LYS A 244 -2.83 -2.61 -19.62
N CYS A 245 -2.81 -3.72 -18.89
CA CYS A 245 -1.72 -4.69 -18.89
C CYS A 245 -2.21 -6.14 -18.92
N PHE A 246 -3.20 -6.41 -19.76
CA PHE A 246 -3.93 -7.67 -19.83
C PHE A 246 -3.08 -8.92 -20.09
N ARG A 247 -1.90 -8.76 -20.71
CA ARG A 247 -0.92 -9.84 -20.89
C ARG A 247 -0.45 -10.43 -19.57
N GLN A 248 -0.43 -9.63 -18.50
CA GLN A 248 -0.05 -10.10 -17.18
C GLN A 248 -1.04 -11.06 -16.54
N LEU A 249 -2.26 -11.07 -17.07
CA LEU A 249 -3.37 -11.90 -16.61
C LEU A 249 -3.63 -13.08 -17.55
N GLY A 250 -2.77 -13.30 -18.55
CA GLY A 250 -2.96 -14.35 -19.55
C GLY A 250 -4.07 -14.09 -20.55
N LEU A 251 -4.62 -12.88 -20.57
CA LEU A 251 -5.74 -12.54 -21.43
C LEU A 251 -5.29 -12.16 -22.83
N LYS A 252 -6.17 -12.36 -23.80
CA LYS A 252 -6.07 -11.81 -25.16
C LYS A 252 -6.80 -10.46 -25.23
N LYS A 253 -6.39 -9.63 -26.19
CA LYS A 253 -7.01 -8.30 -26.39
C LYS A 253 -8.52 -8.40 -26.67
N SER A 254 -8.98 -9.46 -27.33
CA SER A 254 -10.40 -9.72 -27.59
C SER A 254 -11.22 -9.96 -26.31
N GLU A 255 -10.59 -10.47 -25.25
CA GLU A 255 -11.25 -10.79 -23.98
C GLU A 255 -11.44 -9.53 -23.10
N LEU A 256 -10.77 -8.43 -23.43
CA LEU A 256 -10.88 -7.15 -22.72
C LEU A 256 -12.29 -6.58 -22.72
N GLN A 257 -13.06 -6.81 -23.78
CA GLN A 257 -14.45 -6.34 -23.87
C GLN A 257 -15.35 -6.97 -22.79
N ARG A 258 -14.95 -8.12 -22.22
CA ARG A 258 -15.67 -8.78 -21.12
C ARG A 258 -15.28 -8.22 -19.74
N LEU A 259 -14.09 -7.62 -19.62
CA LEU A 259 -13.62 -6.95 -18.39
C LEU A 259 -14.20 -5.54 -18.23
N SER A 260 -14.65 -4.92 -19.33
CA SER A 260 -15.13 -3.53 -19.36
C SER A 260 -16.62 -3.37 -19.00
N ARG A 261 -17.05 -3.88 -17.84
CA ARG A 261 -18.41 -3.58 -17.35
C ARG A 261 -18.60 -2.11 -16.92
N SER A 262 -17.52 -1.37 -16.78
CA SER A 262 -17.52 0.08 -16.58
C SER A 262 -17.08 0.79 -17.88
N ARG A 263 -18.05 1.36 -18.61
CA ARG A 263 -17.83 2.22 -19.80
C ARG A 263 -17.67 3.70 -19.46
N SER A 264 -17.65 4.06 -18.17
CA SER A 264 -17.51 5.45 -17.77
C SER A 264 -16.07 5.92 -18.02
N LYS A 265 -15.92 7.06 -18.69
CA LYS A 265 -14.64 7.77 -18.73
C LYS A 265 -14.38 8.26 -17.31
N HIS A 266 -13.59 7.52 -16.52
CA HIS A 266 -13.25 7.95 -15.16
C HIS A 266 -12.66 9.36 -15.20
N THR A 267 -13.40 10.33 -14.66
CA THR A 267 -12.85 11.65 -14.44
C THR A 267 -11.76 11.48 -13.39
N LYS A 268 -10.52 11.92 -13.67
CA LYS A 268 -9.48 11.98 -12.63
C LYS A 268 -9.98 12.92 -11.55
N VAL A 269 -10.56 12.37 -10.48
CA VAL A 269 -10.94 13.21 -9.36
C VAL A 269 -9.72 13.43 -8.49
N LYS A 270 -9.41 14.70 -8.23
CA LYS A 270 -8.34 15.06 -7.29
C LYS A 270 -8.87 14.92 -5.87
N PHE A 271 -8.69 13.74 -5.28
CA PHE A 271 -9.07 13.46 -3.88
C PHE A 271 -8.33 14.35 -2.87
N SER A 272 -7.23 15.00 -3.29
CA SER A 272 -6.51 16.02 -2.50
C SER A 272 -7.39 17.19 -2.05
N GLN A 273 -8.51 17.47 -2.72
CA GLN A 273 -9.44 18.54 -2.35
C GLN A 273 -10.24 18.24 -1.07
N HIS A 274 -10.28 16.97 -0.65
CA HIS A 274 -10.97 16.51 0.57
C HIS A 274 -10.00 16.24 1.73
N LYS A 275 -8.72 16.55 1.55
CA LYS A 275 -7.70 16.44 2.62
C LYS A 275 -8.13 17.26 3.84
N GLY A 276 -8.15 16.63 5.00
CA GLY A 276 -8.56 17.19 6.29
C GLY A 276 -10.06 17.13 6.59
N GLN A 277 -10.89 16.53 5.71
CA GLN A 277 -12.34 16.39 5.92
C GLN A 277 -12.69 15.09 6.67
N ASP A 278 -13.89 15.05 7.27
CA ASP A 278 -14.48 13.79 7.74
C ASP A 278 -14.96 12.98 6.53
N TRP A 279 -14.24 11.91 6.21
CA TRP A 279 -14.53 11.10 5.04
C TRP A 279 -15.89 10.38 5.14
N ARG A 280 -16.49 10.26 6.35
CA ARG A 280 -17.86 9.74 6.55
C ARG A 280 -18.91 10.62 5.86
N ALA A 281 -18.65 11.92 5.78
CA ALA A 281 -19.55 12.91 5.16
C ALA A 281 -19.40 12.98 3.63
N VAL A 282 -18.34 12.40 3.05
CA VAL A 282 -18.05 12.39 1.60
C VAL A 282 -18.66 11.14 0.91
N ARG A 283 -19.56 10.44 1.60
CA ARG A 283 -20.25 9.19 1.21
C ARG A 283 -20.82 9.14 -0.22
N PRO A 284 -21.53 10.17 -0.73
CA PRO A 284 -22.10 10.16 -2.08
C PRO A 284 -21.04 10.11 -3.19
N PHE A 285 -19.87 10.67 -2.91
CA PHE A 285 -18.79 10.77 -3.87
C PHE A 285 -18.05 9.43 -4.07
N TYR A 286 -17.83 8.66 -2.99
CA TYR A 286 -17.33 7.29 -3.13
C TYR A 286 -18.32 6.35 -3.80
N ARG A 287 -19.62 6.52 -3.53
CA ARG A 287 -20.67 5.76 -4.22
C ARG A 287 -20.57 5.96 -5.74
N LYS A 288 -20.41 7.20 -6.20
CA LYS A 288 -20.19 7.51 -7.61
C LYS A 288 -18.92 6.86 -8.19
N VAL A 289 -17.83 6.82 -7.44
CA VAL A 289 -16.56 6.17 -7.84
C VAL A 289 -16.68 4.64 -7.88
N ASN A 290 -17.60 4.05 -7.11
CA ASN A 290 -17.86 2.61 -7.07
C ASN A 290 -18.97 2.15 -8.04
N GLU A 291 -19.90 3.03 -8.40
CA GLU A 291 -20.96 2.80 -9.39
C GLU A 291 -20.49 3.02 -10.84
N GLU A 292 -19.37 3.73 -11.04
CA GLU A 292 -18.79 4.04 -12.35
C GLU A 292 -17.86 2.98 -12.89
#